data_AF-A0A0B2V764-F1
#
_entry.id   AF-A0A0B2V764-F1
#
_cell.length_a   1.000
_cell.length_b   1.000
_cell.length_c   1.000
_cell.angle_alpha   90.00
_cell.angle_beta   90.00
_cell.angle_gamma   90.00
#
_symmetry.space_group_name_H-M   'P 1'
#
loop_
_entity.id
_entity.type
_entity.pdbx_description
1 polymer ?
#
loop_
_entity_poly.entity_id
_entity_poly.type
_entity_poly.pdbx_seq_one_letter_code
_entity_poly.pdbx_strand_id
1 'polypeptide(L)'
;RKAFDSIEINAVLQALVDQGISSEYVSLLKEANYGCSTEITLFDRAVRIPLRRGVQQDDTISPKLFTACMEMVIRKIKWKGGIIIDGEKLNHLRFAGDIVLFASNSTELTQMLRELENESKKAGFTMSPQKTKYIRS
;
A
#
# COMPACT_ATOMS: atom_id res chain seq x y z
N ARG A 1 -2.18 -9.86 10.10
CA ARG A 1 -1.69 -9.90 8.69
C ARG A 1 -0.88 -8.63 8.46
N LYS A 2 0.40 -8.71 8.06
CA LYS A 2 1.25 -7.51 7.87
C LYS A 2 0.96 -6.88 6.50
N ALA A 3 1.11 -5.56 6.38
CA ALA A 3 0.72 -4.81 5.17
C ALA A 3 1.58 -5.14 3.94
N PHE A 4 2.81 -5.62 4.14
CA PHE A 4 3.74 -6.04 3.09
C PHE A 4 3.43 -7.42 2.50
N ASP A 5 2.74 -8.29 3.25
CA ASP A 5 2.40 -9.66 2.80
C ASP A 5 1.19 -9.70 1.86
N SER A 6 0.46 -8.57 1.74
CA SER A 6 -0.81 -8.48 1.01
C SER A 6 -0.71 -7.86 -0.40
N ILE A 7 0.39 -7.17 -0.73
CA ILE A 7 0.46 -6.39 -1.98
C ILE A 7 0.71 -7.31 -3.17
N GLU A 8 -0.02 -7.09 -4.26
CA GLU A 8 0.27 -7.75 -5.52
C GLU A 8 1.53 -7.15 -6.18
N ILE A 9 2.49 -8.00 -6.55
CA ILE A 9 3.74 -7.56 -7.21
C ILE A 9 3.45 -6.76 -8.49
N ASN A 10 2.38 -7.10 -9.23
CA ASN A 10 1.97 -6.34 -10.41
C ASN A 10 1.55 -4.91 -10.06
N ALA A 11 0.89 -4.69 -8.93
CA ALA A 11 0.53 -3.35 -8.45
C ALA A 11 1.78 -2.55 -8.02
N VAL A 12 2.82 -3.22 -7.50
CA VAL A 12 4.12 -2.60 -7.20
C VAL A 12 4.83 -2.14 -8.46
N LEU A 13 4.92 -3.01 -9.47
CA LEU A 13 5.57 -2.68 -10.74
C LEU A 13 4.81 -1.56 -11.46
N GLN A 14 3.48 -1.59 -11.47
CA GLN A 14 2.68 -0.52 -12.08
C GLN A 14 2.85 0.81 -11.33
N ALA A 15 2.88 0.80 -10.00
CA ALA A 15 3.08 2.02 -9.22
C ALA A 15 4.45 2.68 -9.49
N LEU A 16 5.48 1.89 -9.79
CA LEU A 16 6.80 2.42 -10.16
C LEU A 16 6.79 3.08 -11.54
N VAL A 17 6.11 2.45 -12.51
CA VAL A 17 5.93 3.02 -13.86
C VAL A 17 5.13 4.32 -13.77
N ASP A 18 4.03 4.34 -13.00
CA ASP A 18 3.19 5.53 -12.82
C ASP A 18 3.95 6.69 -12.14
N GLN A 19 5.03 6.40 -11.41
CA GLN A 19 5.92 7.40 -10.80
C GLN A 19 7.09 7.82 -11.69
N GLY A 20 7.18 7.30 -12.91
CA GLY A 20 8.22 7.68 -13.87
C GLY A 20 9.58 7.02 -13.59
N ILE A 21 9.62 5.92 -12.84
CA ILE A 21 10.85 5.13 -12.66
C ILE A 21 11.20 4.43 -13.98
N SER A 22 12.49 4.45 -14.37
CA SER A 22 12.97 3.80 -15.60
C SER A 22 12.56 2.33 -15.65
N SER A 23 12.13 1.89 -16.83
CA SER A 23 11.77 0.50 -17.12
C SER A 23 12.89 -0.49 -16.82
N GLU A 24 14.15 -0.07 -16.86
CA GLU A 24 15.31 -0.90 -16.52
C GLU A 24 15.33 -1.26 -15.03
N TYR A 25 15.04 -0.27 -14.16
CA TYR A 25 14.93 -0.48 -12.72
C TYR A 25 13.69 -1.31 -12.36
N VAL A 26 12.57 -1.08 -13.05
CA VAL A 26 11.35 -1.89 -12.88
C VAL A 26 11.59 -3.35 -13.28
N SER A 27 12.37 -3.59 -14.33
CA SER A 27 12.74 -4.92 -14.80
C SER A 27 13.68 -5.62 -13.82
N LEU A 28 14.69 -4.91 -13.30
CA LEU A 28 15.59 -5.42 -12.26
C LEU A 28 14.82 -5.81 -10.98
N LEU A 29 13.86 -4.99 -10.54
CA LEU A 29 13.01 -5.30 -9.38
C LEU A 29 12.08 -6.48 -9.63
N LYS A 30 11.59 -6.64 -10.86
CA LYS A 30 10.82 -7.81 -11.27
C LYS A 30 11.70 -9.07 -11.20
N GLU A 31 12.90 -9.04 -11.75
CA GLU A 31 13.84 -10.18 -11.75
C GLU A 31 14.29 -10.55 -10.33
N ALA A 32 14.62 -9.56 -9.49
CA ALA A 32 14.97 -9.77 -8.09
C ALA A 32 13.84 -10.45 -7.29
N ASN A 33 12.57 -10.16 -7.61
CA ASN A 33 11.43 -10.80 -6.99
C ASN A 33 11.10 -12.20 -7.54
N TYR A 34 11.50 -12.53 -8.78
CA TYR A 34 11.28 -13.84 -9.38
C TYR A 34 12.36 -14.89 -9.00
N GLY A 35 13.54 -14.46 -8.54
CA GLY A 35 14.71 -15.32 -8.31
C GLY A 35 15.06 -15.66 -6.85
N CYS A 36 14.40 -15.08 -5.85
CA CYS A 36 14.77 -15.32 -4.45
C CYS A 36 14.08 -16.57 -3.86
N SER A 37 14.90 -17.52 -3.38
CA SER A 37 14.46 -18.63 -2.52
C SER A 37 15.23 -18.56 -1.21
N THR A 38 14.54 -18.68 -0.08
CA THR A 38 15.18 -18.80 1.23
C THR A 38 15.41 -20.27 1.53
N GLU A 39 16.61 -20.60 2.00
CA GLU A 39 16.96 -21.93 2.47
C GLU A 39 16.95 -21.91 4.00
N ILE A 40 16.07 -22.70 4.61
CA ILE A 40 16.04 -22.89 6.07
C ILE A 40 16.58 -24.29 6.34
N THR A 41 17.65 -24.38 7.13
CA THR A 41 18.19 -25.66 7.61
C THR A 41 17.50 -26.00 8.92
N LEU A 42 16.62 -26.99 8.91
CA LEU A 42 16.02 -27.55 10.11
C LEU A 42 16.70 -28.88 10.42
N PHE A 43 17.38 -28.91 11.56
CA PHE A 43 18.18 -30.03 12.03
C PHE A 43 19.30 -30.39 11.04
N ASP A 44 19.04 -31.21 10.02
CA ASP A 44 20.05 -31.70 9.06
C ASP A 44 19.57 -31.65 7.60
N ARG A 45 18.46 -30.96 7.31
CA ARG A 45 17.91 -30.84 5.95
C ARG A 45 17.66 -29.39 5.58
N ALA A 46 18.24 -28.99 4.45
CA ALA A 46 17.97 -27.73 3.79
C ALA A 46 16.63 -27.81 3.04
N VAL A 47 15.67 -26.95 3.42
CA VAL A 47 14.39 -26.80 2.72
C VAL A 47 14.40 -25.47 1.97
N ARG A 48 14.40 -25.55 0.63
CA ARG A 48 14.23 -24.37 -0.24
C ARG A 48 12.78 -23.97 -0.32
N ILE A 49 12.47 -22.78 0.20
CA ILE A 49 11.15 -22.17 0.09
C ILE A 49 11.24 -21.06 -0.97
N PRO A 50 10.54 -21.17 -2.11
CA PRO A 50 10.46 -20.06 -3.06
C PRO A 50 9.72 -18.89 -2.40
N LEU A 51 10.31 -17.69 -2.39
CA LEU A 51 9.67 -16.48 -1.87
C LEU A 51 8.53 -16.09 -2.80
N ARG A 52 7.36 -16.67 -2.59
CA ARG A 52 6.19 -16.44 -3.45
C ARG A 52 5.39 -15.20 -3.09
N ARG A 53 5.59 -14.57 -1.91
CA ARG A 53 4.95 -13.30 -1.49
C ARG A 53 5.73 -12.63 -0.35
N GLY A 54 5.77 -11.30 -0.37
CA GLY A 54 6.28 -10.44 0.71
C GLY A 54 7.66 -9.88 0.43
N VAL A 55 7.82 -8.56 0.60
CA VAL A 55 9.13 -7.87 0.52
C VAL A 55 9.81 -7.99 1.89
N GLN A 56 11.09 -8.36 1.91
CA GLN A 56 11.87 -8.61 3.12
C GLN A 56 11.87 -7.37 4.03
N GLN A 57 11.57 -7.55 5.32
CA GLN A 57 11.37 -6.45 6.28
C GLN A 57 12.63 -5.64 6.62
N ASP A 58 13.81 -6.10 6.17
CA ASP A 58 15.12 -5.47 6.38
C ASP A 58 15.66 -4.76 5.11
N ASP A 59 14.82 -4.59 4.07
CA ASP A 59 15.19 -3.86 2.87
C ASP A 59 14.71 -2.40 2.92
N THR A 60 15.66 -1.46 2.82
CA THR A 60 15.46 -0.01 2.72
C THR A 60 14.46 0.41 1.63
N ILE A 61 14.24 -0.45 0.62
CA ILE A 61 13.38 -0.19 -0.54
C ILE A 61 11.91 -0.56 -0.26
N SER A 62 11.63 -1.57 0.56
CA SER A 62 10.27 -2.05 0.86
C SER A 62 9.31 -0.94 1.30
N PRO A 63 9.66 -0.05 2.27
CA PRO A 63 8.77 1.02 2.70
C PRO A 63 8.49 2.05 1.61
N LYS A 64 9.46 2.29 0.71
CA LYS A 64 9.30 3.21 -0.43
C LYS A 64 8.35 2.63 -1.46
N LEU A 65 8.49 1.34 -1.79
CA LEU A 65 7.56 0.62 -2.68
C LEU A 65 6.13 0.60 -2.12
N PHE A 66 5.99 0.32 -0.83
CA PHE A 66 4.71 0.36 -0.14
C PHE A 66 4.04 1.74 -0.27
N THR A 67 4.80 2.80 0.06
CA THR A 67 4.33 4.18 -0.02
C THR A 67 3.94 4.55 -1.46
N ALA A 68 4.70 4.05 -2.44
CA ALA A 68 4.44 4.28 -3.85
C ALA A 68 3.12 3.66 -4.34
N CYS A 69 2.85 2.41 -3.95
CA CYS A 69 1.58 1.75 -4.25
C CYS A 69 0.38 2.45 -3.60
N MET A 70 0.53 2.87 -2.34
CA MET A 70 -0.53 3.60 -1.64
C MET A 70 -0.82 4.96 -2.30
N GLU A 71 0.20 5.66 -2.79
CA GLU A 71 0.04 6.89 -3.56
C GLU A 71 -0.72 6.66 -4.87
N MET A 72 -0.37 5.60 -5.61
CA MET A 72 -1.10 5.22 -6.83
C MET A 72 -2.58 4.97 -6.55
N VAL A 73 -2.90 4.28 -5.44
CA VAL A 73 -4.30 4.02 -5.02
C VAL A 73 -5.02 5.32 -4.70
N ILE A 74 -4.43 6.17 -3.86
CA ILE A 74 -5.06 7.42 -3.43
C ILE A 74 -5.31 8.37 -4.59
N ARG A 75 -4.38 8.47 -5.55
CA ARG A 75 -4.53 9.33 -6.74
C ARG A 75 -5.69 8.93 -7.65
N LYS A 76 -6.12 7.66 -7.60
CA LYS A 76 -7.30 7.18 -8.36
C LYS A 76 -8.62 7.59 -7.72
N ILE A 77 -8.61 8.00 -6.45
CA ILE A 77 -9.82 8.39 -5.72
C ILE A 77 -10.11 9.88 -5.94
N LYS A 78 -11.31 10.18 -6.44
CA LYS A 78 -11.82 11.55 -6.57
C LYS A 78 -12.62 11.93 -5.32
N TRP A 79 -11.91 12.43 -4.31
CA TRP A 79 -12.51 12.76 -3.02
C TRP A 79 -13.63 13.80 -3.12
N LYS A 80 -14.87 13.35 -2.95
CA LYS A 80 -16.02 14.26 -2.82
C LYS A 80 -16.10 14.89 -1.45
N GLY A 81 -15.60 14.21 -0.42
CA GLY A 81 -15.63 14.72 0.95
C GLY A 81 -14.38 15.48 1.39
N GLY A 82 -14.43 16.15 2.54
CA GLY A 82 -13.32 16.92 3.13
C GLY A 82 -13.80 17.96 4.16
N ILE A 83 -12.84 18.71 4.70
CA ILE A 83 -13.07 19.93 5.48
C ILE A 83 -12.36 21.10 4.82
N ILE A 84 -12.82 22.34 5.07
CA ILE A 84 -12.15 23.55 4.58
C ILE A 84 -11.22 24.09 5.67
N ILE A 85 -9.95 24.29 5.32
CA ILE A 85 -8.94 24.93 6.17
C ILE A 85 -8.32 26.04 5.34
N ASP A 86 -8.37 27.28 5.82
CA ASP A 86 -7.82 28.46 5.14
C ASP A 86 -8.28 28.63 3.68
N GLY A 87 -9.53 28.24 3.38
CA GLY A 87 -10.12 28.29 2.04
C GLY A 87 -9.78 27.09 1.15
N GLU A 88 -8.86 26.22 1.56
CA GLU A 88 -8.47 25.02 0.85
C GLU A 88 -9.17 23.78 1.39
N LYS A 89 -9.44 22.81 0.51
CA LYS A 89 -10.12 21.56 0.89
C LYS A 89 -9.11 20.51 1.32
N LEU A 90 -9.16 20.09 2.59
CA LEU A 90 -8.40 18.97 3.13
C LEU A 90 -9.27 17.72 3.22
N ASN A 91 -8.91 16.67 2.47
CA ASN A 91 -9.65 15.41 2.44
C ASN A 91 -8.93 14.30 3.22
N HIS A 92 -7.60 14.26 3.18
CA HIS A 92 -6.83 13.21 3.82
C HIS A 92 -5.40 13.65 4.14
N LEU A 93 -4.79 12.97 5.11
CA LEU A 93 -3.36 12.99 5.37
C LEU A 93 -2.84 11.56 5.31
N ARG A 94 -1.62 11.37 4.79
CA ARG A 94 -0.94 10.07 4.78
C ARG A 94 0.43 10.20 5.40
N PHE A 95 0.78 9.26 6.27
CA PHE A 95 2.14 9.09 6.74
C PHE A 95 2.51 7.60 6.75
N ALA A 96 3.52 7.23 5.98
CA ALA A 96 3.92 5.84 5.75
C ALA A 96 2.72 4.95 5.39
N GLY A 97 2.33 4.05 6.31
CA GLY A 97 1.20 3.13 6.14
C GLY A 97 -0.13 3.60 6.71
N ASP A 98 -0.16 4.74 7.39
CA ASP A 98 -1.36 5.26 8.05
C ASP A 98 -2.00 6.38 7.23
N ILE A 99 -3.34 6.37 7.19
CA ILE A 99 -4.16 7.38 6.52
C ILE A 99 -5.17 7.94 7.52
N VAL A 100 -5.29 9.27 7.55
CA VAL A 100 -6.35 9.98 8.24
C VAL A 100 -7.26 10.59 7.19
N LEU A 101 -8.57 10.35 7.30
CA LEU A 101 -9.58 10.94 6.43
C LEU A 101 -10.33 12.04 7.19
N PHE A 102 -10.60 13.14 6.50
CA PHE A 102 -11.36 14.28 7.03
C PHE A 102 -12.68 14.38 6.28
N ALA A 103 -13.77 14.56 7.00
CA ALA A 103 -15.11 14.71 6.46
C ALA A 103 -15.94 15.59 7.38
N SER A 104 -16.91 16.31 6.83
CA SER A 104 -17.78 17.20 7.59
C SER A 104 -18.89 16.44 8.33
N ASN A 105 -19.21 15.22 7.91
CA ASN A 105 -20.20 14.37 8.57
C ASN A 105 -19.91 12.86 8.38
N SER A 106 -20.64 12.02 9.11
CA SER A 106 -20.45 10.55 9.10
C SER A 106 -20.82 9.89 7.77
N THR A 107 -21.83 10.41 7.06
CA THR A 107 -22.24 9.89 5.75
C THR A 107 -21.13 10.05 4.73
N GLU A 108 -20.55 11.24 4.67
CA GLU A 108 -19.41 11.60 3.83
C GLU A 108 -18.17 10.77 4.18
N LEU A 109 -17.84 10.63 5.48
CA LEU A 109 -16.72 9.79 5.93
C LEU A 109 -16.90 8.33 5.51
N THR A 110 -18.12 7.81 5.65
CA THR A 110 -18.45 6.43 5.26
C THR A 110 -18.27 6.22 3.77
N GLN A 111 -18.66 7.21 2.95
CA GLN A 111 -18.43 7.15 1.50
C GLN A 111 -16.93 7.16 1.17
N MET A 112 -16.16 8.06 1.79
CA MET A 112 -14.72 8.16 1.59
C MET A 112 -14.00 6.85 1.97
N LEU A 113 -14.38 6.23 3.09
CA LEU A 113 -13.83 4.94 3.51
C LEU A 113 -14.12 3.83 2.49
N ARG A 114 -15.33 3.78 1.91
CA ARG A 114 -15.69 2.79 0.88
C ARG A 114 -14.90 2.99 -0.41
N GLU A 115 -14.72 4.23 -0.84
CA GLU A 115 -13.89 4.56 -2.01
C GLU A 115 -12.44 4.12 -1.79
N LEU A 116 -11.88 4.40 -0.60
CA LEU A 116 -10.55 3.94 -0.23
C LEU A 116 -10.44 2.43 -0.23
N GLU A 117 -11.37 1.73 0.40
CA GLU A 117 -11.37 0.28 0.49
C GLU A 117 -11.44 -0.38 -0.89
N ASN A 118 -12.30 0.14 -1.77
CA ASN A 118 -12.49 -0.38 -3.12
C ASN A 118 -11.24 -0.23 -3.99
N GLU A 119 -10.61 0.96 -4.01
CA GLU A 119 -9.37 1.16 -4.77
C GLU A 119 -8.19 0.42 -4.15
N SER A 120 -8.13 0.33 -2.82
CA SER A 120 -7.10 -0.42 -2.09
C SER A 120 -7.13 -1.91 -2.44
N LYS A 121 -8.33 -2.52 -2.47
CA LYS A 121 -8.52 -3.94 -2.83
C LYS A 121 -7.99 -4.25 -4.22
N LYS A 122 -8.14 -3.35 -5.20
CA LYS A 122 -7.62 -3.53 -6.56
C LYS A 122 -6.09 -3.62 -6.62
N ALA A 123 -5.39 -3.04 -5.63
CA ALA A 123 -3.94 -3.11 -5.50
C ALA A 123 -3.48 -4.20 -4.51
N GLY A 124 -4.40 -5.06 -4.03
CA GLY A 124 -4.12 -6.11 -3.05
C GLY A 124 -4.11 -5.64 -1.59
N PHE A 125 -4.34 -4.35 -1.31
CA PHE A 125 -4.39 -3.86 0.06
C PHE A 125 -5.69 -4.28 0.76
N THR A 126 -5.55 -4.70 2.01
CA THR A 126 -6.68 -4.97 2.90
C THR A 126 -6.63 -4.01 4.08
N MET A 127 -7.66 -3.19 4.25
CA MET A 127 -7.79 -2.35 5.44
C MET A 127 -7.98 -3.23 6.68
N SER A 128 -7.44 -2.81 7.82
CA SER A 128 -7.56 -3.53 9.09
C SER A 128 -8.65 -2.89 9.95
N PRO A 129 -9.89 -3.43 10.00
CA PRO A 129 -11.00 -2.78 10.71
C PRO A 129 -10.72 -2.59 12.20
N GLN A 130 -9.94 -3.50 12.79
CA GLN A 130 -9.53 -3.47 14.20
C GLN A 130 -8.62 -2.27 14.54
N LYS A 131 -7.93 -1.71 13.54
CA LYS A 131 -7.03 -0.56 13.69
C LYS A 131 -7.68 0.75 13.24
N THR A 132 -8.75 0.69 12.47
CA THR A 132 -9.49 1.86 12.01
C THR A 132 -10.29 2.45 13.18
N LYS A 133 -10.09 3.74 13.46
CA LYS A 133 -10.78 4.46 14.52
C LYS A 133 -11.54 5.66 13.95
N TYR A 134 -12.73 5.91 14.50
CA TYR A 134 -13.50 7.12 14.26
C TYR A 134 -13.23 8.10 15.39
N ILE A 135 -12.87 9.33 15.05
CA ILE A 135 -12.63 10.41 16.02
C ILE A 135 -13.59 11.54 15.64
N ARG A 136 -14.28 12.09 16.64
CA ARG A 136 -15.18 13.23 16.48
C ARG A 136 -14.65 14.37 17.35
N SER A 137 -14.53 15.55 16.75
CA SER A 137 -14.27 16.82 17.44
C SER A 137 -15.56 17.43 17.96
#